data_AF-A0A0W8C1I3-F1
#
_entry.id   AF-A0A0W8C1I3-F1
#
_cell.length_a   1.000
_cell.length_b   1.000
_cell.length_c   1.000
_cell.angle_alpha   90.00
_cell.angle_beta   90.00
_cell.angle_gamma   90.00
#
_symmetry.space_group_name_H-M   'P 1'
#
loop_
_entity.id
_entity.type
_entity.pdbx_description
1 polymer ?
#
loop_
_entity_poly.entity_id
_entity_poly.type
_entity_poly.pdbx_seq_one_letter_code
_entity_poly.pdbx_strand_id
1 'polypeptide(L)'
;MLLRGLKPDRVLKKLKVVRMTDKNFNNFARFYAQYRAKYASKKPDLPTSAEDVILLPKLKGWLGQRLLPSQVKFNLKELASTNVNKYLQLYLKDADNIVILPMLERWKGQKILPSQFKNNLNEIGVTDTTRYMEWYMRNGGDDIVMAKLRKWVSEDVPMENIVTKLEKIGVLDTTKYVDWYRESIIMAKLRKWLSEDVPVENVISKLEKIGVTDTTKFVEWYMRNGRDAPVIVKLQKWVNQGLYPPQIVAKLQQTGTTGLQRYFKVIGNMYGKRQAELSRRRGN
;
A
#
# COMPACT_ATOMS: atom_id res chain seq x y z
N MET A 1 -26.22 -39.63 40.27
CA MET A 1 -25.12 -40.62 40.11
C MET A 1 -24.76 -40.72 38.63
N LEU A 2 -23.53 -40.38 38.21
CA LEU A 2 -23.10 -40.55 36.81
C LEU A 2 -22.95 -42.05 36.51
N LEU A 3 -23.81 -42.60 35.64
CA LEU A 3 -23.70 -43.97 35.16
C LEU A 3 -22.31 -44.18 34.52
N ARG A 4 -21.66 -45.30 34.85
CA ARG A 4 -20.32 -45.66 34.36
C ARG A 4 -20.33 -45.70 32.83
N GLY A 5 -19.42 -44.96 32.18
CA GLY A 5 -19.28 -44.94 30.72
C GLY A 5 -20.24 -44.01 29.95
N LEU A 6 -21.10 -43.24 30.63
CA LEU A 6 -21.96 -42.26 29.95
C LEU A 6 -21.14 -41.02 29.55
N LYS A 7 -20.92 -40.84 28.24
CA LYS A 7 -20.11 -39.74 27.66
C LYS A 7 -20.98 -38.54 27.24
N PRO A 8 -20.42 -37.30 27.23
CA PRO A 8 -21.16 -36.09 26.87
C PRO A 8 -21.87 -36.12 25.51
N ASP A 9 -21.24 -36.68 24.48
CA ASP A 9 -21.80 -36.83 23.13
C ASP A 9 -23.08 -37.69 23.13
N ARG A 10 -23.10 -38.78 23.90
CA ARG A 10 -24.28 -39.65 24.04
C ARG A 10 -25.41 -38.95 24.77
N VAL A 11 -25.08 -38.14 25.79
CA VAL A 11 -26.08 -37.39 26.56
C VAL A 11 -26.68 -36.26 25.72
N LEU A 12 -25.87 -35.53 24.94
CA LEU A 12 -26.36 -34.55 23.97
C LEU A 12 -27.39 -35.18 23.03
N LYS A 13 -27.06 -36.34 22.44
CA LYS A 13 -27.97 -37.06 21.53
C LYS A 13 -29.25 -37.51 22.23
N LYS A 14 -29.15 -38.08 23.44
CA LYS A 14 -30.32 -38.55 24.21
C LYS A 14 -31.25 -37.40 24.61
N LEU A 15 -30.67 -36.27 25.01
CA LEU A 15 -31.42 -35.08 25.42
C LEU A 15 -31.86 -34.19 24.24
N LYS A 16 -31.45 -34.55 23.01
CA LYS A 16 -31.70 -33.79 21.77
C LYS A 16 -31.26 -32.33 21.89
N VAL A 17 -30.09 -32.09 22.50
CA VAL A 17 -29.52 -30.75 22.67
C VAL A 17 -28.59 -30.44 21.50
N VAL A 18 -28.95 -29.40 20.75
CA VAL A 18 -28.23 -28.86 19.59
C VAL A 18 -27.89 -27.39 19.81
N ARG A 19 -28.75 -26.62 20.50
CA ARG A 19 -28.63 -25.18 20.76
C ARG A 19 -28.69 -24.90 22.26
N MET A 20 -28.24 -23.71 22.66
CA MET A 20 -28.14 -23.31 24.06
C MET A 20 -29.53 -22.94 24.63
N THR A 21 -30.49 -22.65 23.74
CA THR A 21 -31.89 -22.36 24.06
C THR A 21 -32.77 -23.62 24.10
N ASP A 22 -32.24 -24.81 23.78
CA ASP A 22 -33.03 -26.03 23.84
C ASP A 22 -33.48 -26.32 25.28
N LYS A 23 -34.74 -26.77 25.44
CA LYS A 23 -35.35 -27.05 26.75
C LYS A 23 -34.47 -27.90 27.68
N ASN A 24 -33.70 -28.83 27.11
CA ASN A 24 -32.84 -29.75 27.86
C ASN A 24 -31.39 -29.28 28.03
N PHE A 25 -31.00 -28.10 27.51
CA PHE A 25 -29.63 -27.61 27.60
C PHE A 25 -29.17 -27.47 29.06
N ASN A 26 -29.99 -26.91 29.95
CA ASN A 26 -29.66 -26.77 31.37
C ASN A 26 -29.44 -28.14 32.06
N ASN A 27 -30.22 -29.16 31.68
CA ASN A 27 -30.05 -30.52 32.18
C ASN A 27 -28.71 -31.10 31.69
N PHE A 28 -28.36 -30.87 30.43
CA PHE A 28 -27.06 -31.25 29.90
C PHE A 28 -25.90 -30.52 30.57
N ALA A 29 -26.03 -29.20 30.81
CA ALA A 29 -25.00 -28.39 31.43
C ALA A 29 -24.68 -28.86 32.85
N ARG A 30 -25.71 -29.17 33.64
CA ARG A 30 -25.55 -29.79 34.98
C ARG A 30 -24.87 -31.15 34.92
N PHE A 31 -25.28 -32.00 33.97
CA PHE A 31 -24.60 -33.28 33.74
C PHE A 31 -23.11 -33.07 33.40
N TYR A 32 -22.81 -32.14 32.50
CA TYR A 32 -21.44 -31.91 32.04
C TYR A 32 -20.54 -31.35 33.15
N ALA A 33 -21.06 -30.45 34.00
CA ALA A 33 -20.33 -29.95 35.16
C ALA A 33 -19.91 -31.10 36.10
N GLN A 34 -20.83 -32.03 36.41
CA GLN A 34 -20.52 -33.22 37.21
C GLN A 34 -19.53 -34.15 36.50
N TYR A 35 -19.69 -34.34 35.19
CA TYR A 35 -18.78 -35.16 34.38
C TYR A 35 -17.36 -34.58 34.43
N ARG A 36 -17.20 -33.28 34.18
CA ARG A 36 -15.91 -32.60 34.21
C ARG A 36 -15.26 -32.68 35.59
N ALA A 37 -15.99 -32.42 36.67
CA ALA A 37 -15.46 -32.53 38.04
C ALA A 37 -14.89 -33.92 38.36
N LYS A 38 -15.52 -34.98 37.83
CA LYS A 38 -15.07 -36.37 38.04
C LYS A 38 -13.87 -36.77 37.18
N TYR A 39 -13.73 -36.22 35.97
CA TYR A 39 -12.77 -36.72 34.98
C TYR A 39 -11.67 -35.72 34.59
N ALA A 40 -11.70 -34.47 35.07
CA ALA A 40 -10.72 -33.44 34.70
C ALA A 40 -9.27 -33.85 34.98
N SER A 41 -9.00 -34.50 36.11
CA SER A 41 -7.64 -34.98 36.47
C SER A 41 -7.13 -36.11 35.58
N LYS A 42 -8.03 -36.86 34.93
CA LYS A 42 -7.70 -38.00 34.06
C LYS A 42 -7.68 -37.65 32.57
N LYS A 43 -8.26 -36.50 32.21
CA LYS A 43 -8.42 -36.03 30.83
C LYS A 43 -8.29 -34.50 30.81
N PRO A 44 -7.05 -33.98 30.76
CA PRO A 44 -6.80 -32.55 30.83
C PRO A 44 -7.44 -31.77 29.67
N ASP A 45 -7.57 -32.39 28.49
CA ASP A 45 -8.13 -31.76 27.28
C ASP A 45 -9.67 -31.71 27.23
N LEU A 46 -10.36 -31.96 28.36
CA LEU A 46 -11.81 -31.88 28.39
C LEU A 46 -12.30 -30.45 28.15
N PRO A 47 -13.35 -30.25 27.32
CA PRO A 47 -13.96 -28.95 27.13
C PRO A 47 -14.29 -28.26 28.47
N THR A 48 -14.10 -26.96 28.57
CA THR A 48 -14.23 -26.26 29.86
C THR A 48 -15.68 -26.05 30.30
N SER A 49 -16.59 -26.01 29.32
CA SER A 49 -18.02 -25.77 29.52
C SER A 49 -18.88 -26.71 28.67
N ALA A 50 -20.16 -26.82 29.00
CA ALA A 50 -21.13 -27.55 28.19
C ALA A 50 -21.30 -26.95 26.78
N GLU A 51 -21.14 -25.63 26.68
CA GLU A 51 -21.16 -24.91 25.42
C GLU A 51 -19.99 -25.33 24.51
N ASP A 52 -18.77 -25.45 25.08
CA ASP A 52 -17.60 -25.91 24.33
C ASP A 52 -17.79 -27.33 23.74
N VAL A 53 -18.50 -28.22 24.46
CA VAL A 53 -18.80 -29.58 23.97
C VAL A 53 -19.59 -29.53 22.66
N ILE A 54 -20.49 -28.55 22.52
CA ILE A 54 -21.33 -28.37 21.33
C ILE A 54 -20.57 -27.61 20.24
N LEU A 55 -19.88 -26.53 20.61
CA LEU A 55 -19.32 -25.59 19.63
C LEU A 55 -17.95 -25.97 19.09
N LEU A 56 -17.03 -26.51 19.90
CA LEU A 56 -15.68 -26.82 19.42
C LEU A 56 -15.67 -27.83 18.25
N PRO A 57 -16.46 -28.91 18.26
CA PRO A 57 -16.57 -29.80 17.10
C PRO A 57 -17.16 -29.09 15.87
N LYS A 58 -18.13 -28.18 16.07
CA LYS A 58 -18.72 -27.41 14.97
C LYS A 58 -17.72 -26.45 14.34
N LEU A 59 -16.89 -25.76 15.13
CA LEU A 59 -15.83 -24.90 14.62
C LEU A 59 -14.87 -25.68 13.69
N LYS A 60 -14.43 -26.87 14.12
CA LYS A 60 -13.61 -27.76 13.29
C LYS A 60 -14.31 -28.19 12.00
N GLY A 61 -15.60 -28.54 12.09
CA GLY A 61 -16.40 -28.89 10.92
C GLY A 61 -16.55 -27.74 9.94
N TRP A 62 -16.84 -26.53 10.43
CA TRP A 62 -16.95 -25.32 9.62
C TRP A 62 -15.64 -24.93 8.96
N LEU A 63 -14.51 -25.17 9.65
CA LEU A 63 -13.18 -24.96 9.09
C LEU A 63 -12.91 -25.91 7.91
N GLY A 64 -13.29 -27.19 8.07
CA GLY A 64 -13.21 -28.18 6.98
C GLY A 64 -14.11 -27.82 5.77
N GLN A 65 -15.24 -27.16 6.04
CA GLN A 65 -16.14 -26.61 5.01
C GLN A 65 -15.68 -25.25 4.47
N ARG A 66 -14.59 -24.69 4.99
CA ARG A 66 -14.05 -23.37 4.64
C ARG A 66 -15.07 -22.24 4.76
N LEU A 67 -15.91 -22.28 5.81
CA LEU A 67 -16.90 -21.23 6.02
C LEU A 67 -16.22 -19.87 6.27
N LEU A 68 -16.82 -18.81 5.76
CA LEU A 68 -16.34 -17.46 6.03
C LEU A 68 -16.56 -17.10 7.50
N PRO A 69 -15.68 -16.29 8.12
CA PRO A 69 -15.88 -15.81 9.48
C PRO A 69 -17.26 -15.18 9.73
N SER A 70 -17.84 -14.48 8.74
CA SER A 70 -19.20 -13.95 8.80
C SER A 70 -20.28 -15.04 8.91
N GLN A 71 -20.14 -16.12 8.15
CA GLN A 71 -21.03 -17.29 8.23
C GLN A 71 -20.89 -18.02 9.56
N VAL A 72 -19.66 -18.15 10.07
CA VAL A 72 -19.40 -18.72 11.40
C VAL A 72 -20.05 -17.86 12.48
N LYS A 73 -19.89 -16.54 12.42
CA LYS A 73 -20.53 -15.60 13.34
C LYS A 73 -22.06 -15.72 13.31
N PHE A 74 -22.65 -15.87 12.12
CA PHE A 74 -24.07 -16.13 11.96
C PHE A 74 -24.48 -17.45 12.62
N ASN A 75 -23.79 -18.55 12.31
CA ASN A 75 -24.09 -19.86 12.89
C ASN A 75 -23.94 -19.91 14.42
N LEU A 76 -22.96 -19.20 14.98
CA LEU A 76 -22.80 -19.07 16.43
C LEU A 76 -24.00 -18.38 17.09
N LYS A 77 -24.56 -17.35 16.43
CA LYS A 77 -25.79 -16.69 16.89
C LYS A 77 -27.00 -17.61 16.78
N GLU A 78 -27.14 -18.35 15.69
CA GLU A 78 -28.22 -19.33 15.49
C GLU A 78 -28.24 -20.45 16.55
N LEU A 79 -27.06 -20.81 17.06
CA LEU A 79 -26.91 -21.77 18.15
C LEU A 79 -27.13 -21.13 19.53
N ALA A 80 -27.44 -19.83 19.58
CA ALA A 80 -27.58 -19.02 20.79
C ALA A 80 -26.32 -19.06 21.67
N SER A 81 -25.14 -19.00 21.06
CA SER A 81 -23.89 -18.95 21.81
C SER A 81 -23.86 -17.76 22.77
N THR A 82 -23.46 -18.01 24.01
CA THR A 82 -23.35 -16.99 25.06
C THR A 82 -22.13 -16.10 24.87
N ASN A 83 -21.15 -16.54 24.08
CA ASN A 83 -19.92 -15.80 23.81
C ASN A 83 -19.45 -15.98 22.36
N VAL A 84 -20.18 -15.38 21.42
CA VAL A 84 -19.87 -15.43 19.98
C VAL A 84 -18.42 -14.99 19.70
N ASN A 85 -17.93 -13.96 20.39
CA ASN A 85 -16.59 -13.42 20.17
C ASN A 85 -15.50 -14.45 20.52
N LYS A 86 -15.62 -15.15 21.66
CA LYS A 86 -14.69 -16.22 22.03
C LYS A 86 -14.57 -17.27 20.92
N TYR A 87 -15.70 -17.82 20.47
CA TYR A 87 -15.66 -18.91 19.48
C TYR A 87 -15.27 -18.44 18.08
N LEU A 88 -15.62 -17.21 17.70
CA LEU A 88 -15.14 -16.62 16.46
C LEU A 88 -13.62 -16.42 16.50
N GLN A 89 -13.05 -15.96 17.61
CA GLN A 89 -11.60 -15.84 17.77
C GLN A 89 -10.90 -17.20 17.73
N LEU A 90 -11.48 -18.23 18.35
CA LEU A 90 -10.97 -19.60 18.25
C LEU A 90 -10.98 -20.11 16.80
N TYR A 91 -12.05 -19.83 16.05
CA TYR A 91 -12.12 -20.17 14.63
C TYR A 91 -11.04 -19.46 13.81
N LEU A 92 -10.87 -18.15 14.03
CA LEU A 92 -9.93 -17.33 13.27
C LEU A 92 -8.48 -17.80 13.40
N LYS A 93 -8.08 -18.31 14.58
CA LYS A 93 -6.73 -18.86 14.81
C LYS A 93 -6.31 -19.92 13.78
N ASP A 94 -7.24 -20.76 13.37
CA ASP A 94 -6.99 -21.84 12.42
C ASP A 94 -7.42 -21.48 10.98
N ALA A 95 -8.29 -20.46 10.84
CA ALA A 95 -8.82 -20.02 9.55
C ALA A 95 -7.84 -19.19 8.72
N ASP A 96 -6.81 -18.60 9.33
CA ASP A 96 -5.81 -17.76 8.65
C ASP A 96 -5.30 -18.40 7.35
N ASN A 97 -4.74 -19.61 7.42
CA ASN A 97 -4.12 -20.27 6.26
C ASN A 97 -5.14 -20.98 5.34
N ILE A 98 -6.29 -21.37 5.88
CA ILE A 98 -7.25 -22.24 5.18
C ILE A 98 -8.28 -21.42 4.40
N VAL A 99 -8.71 -20.29 4.97
CA VAL A 99 -9.81 -19.48 4.46
C VAL A 99 -9.32 -18.09 4.10
N ILE A 100 -8.63 -17.40 5.02
CA ILE A 100 -8.36 -15.96 4.86
C ILE A 100 -7.26 -15.73 3.82
N LEU A 101 -6.09 -16.35 3.99
CA LEU A 101 -4.92 -16.14 3.12
C LEU A 101 -5.22 -16.38 1.62
N PRO A 102 -5.93 -17.45 1.20
CA PRO A 102 -6.34 -17.61 -0.20
C PRO A 102 -7.18 -16.45 -0.74
N MET A 103 -8.02 -15.83 0.09
CA MET A 103 -8.81 -14.65 -0.31
C MET A 103 -7.93 -13.42 -0.45
N LEU A 104 -6.98 -13.21 0.48
CA LEU A 104 -6.03 -12.09 0.39
C LEU A 104 -5.20 -12.17 -0.89
N GLU A 105 -4.69 -13.36 -1.22
CA GLU A 105 -3.93 -13.63 -2.44
C GLU A 105 -4.76 -13.34 -3.70
N ARG A 106 -6.02 -13.78 -3.73
CA ARG A 106 -6.95 -13.48 -4.82
C ARG A 106 -7.18 -11.97 -4.98
N TRP A 107 -7.46 -11.25 -3.90
CA TRP A 107 -7.71 -9.81 -3.93
C TRP A 107 -6.46 -9.02 -4.29
N LYS A 108 -5.29 -9.45 -3.83
CA LYS A 108 -3.98 -8.91 -4.25
C LYS A 108 -3.82 -8.99 -5.76
N GLY A 109 -4.13 -10.14 -6.36
CA GLY A 109 -4.07 -10.35 -7.82
C GLY A 109 -5.00 -9.43 -8.62
N GLN A 110 -6.07 -8.92 -8.01
CA GLN A 110 -7.04 -8.00 -8.64
C GLN A 110 -6.60 -6.54 -8.63
N LYS A 111 -5.49 -6.20 -7.95
CA LYS A 111 -4.96 -4.82 -7.84
C LYS A 111 -6.00 -3.80 -7.35
N ILE A 112 -6.81 -4.19 -6.37
CA ILE A 112 -7.88 -3.34 -5.80
C ILE A 112 -7.32 -2.21 -4.93
N LEU A 113 -8.13 -1.21 -4.58
CA LEU A 113 -7.68 -0.15 -3.67
C LEU A 113 -7.57 -0.65 -2.22
N PRO A 114 -6.71 -0.06 -1.37
CA PRO A 114 -6.67 -0.37 0.06
C PRO A 114 -8.05 -0.29 0.75
N SER A 115 -8.88 0.68 0.39
CA SER A 115 -10.25 0.79 0.92
C SER A 115 -11.14 -0.39 0.50
N GLN A 116 -11.04 -0.84 -0.74
CA GLN A 116 -11.76 -2.02 -1.24
C GLN A 116 -11.27 -3.30 -0.53
N PHE A 117 -9.96 -3.43 -0.33
CA PHE A 117 -9.38 -4.55 0.40
C PHE A 117 -9.89 -4.60 1.85
N LYS A 118 -9.93 -3.45 2.54
CA LYS A 118 -10.51 -3.32 3.88
C LYS A 118 -11.99 -3.69 3.92
N ASN A 119 -12.77 -3.25 2.93
CA ASN A 119 -14.19 -3.59 2.83
C ASN A 119 -14.39 -5.09 2.65
N ASN A 120 -13.61 -5.73 1.77
CA ASN A 120 -13.66 -7.16 1.57
C ASN A 120 -13.35 -7.95 2.85
N LEU A 121 -12.37 -7.51 3.66
CA LEU A 121 -12.09 -8.11 4.97
C LEU A 121 -13.30 -8.02 5.92
N ASN A 122 -13.95 -6.85 5.96
CA ASN A 122 -15.14 -6.65 6.79
C ASN A 122 -16.30 -7.55 6.34
N GLU A 123 -16.51 -7.70 5.02
CA GLU A 123 -17.57 -8.54 4.45
C GLU A 123 -17.40 -10.02 4.80
N ILE A 124 -16.15 -10.52 4.81
CA ILE A 124 -15.87 -11.90 5.24
C ILE A 124 -15.90 -12.06 6.76
N GLY A 125 -16.08 -10.98 7.53
CA GLY A 125 -16.22 -11.01 8.98
C GLY A 125 -14.92 -10.91 9.76
N VAL A 126 -13.83 -10.45 9.13
CA VAL A 126 -12.57 -10.13 9.81
C VAL A 126 -12.71 -8.75 10.45
N THR A 127 -12.76 -8.70 11.78
CA THR A 127 -12.98 -7.44 12.52
C THR A 127 -11.70 -6.68 12.85
N ASP A 128 -10.61 -7.39 13.11
CA ASP A 128 -9.27 -6.79 13.20
C ASP A 128 -8.58 -6.90 11.85
N THR A 129 -8.57 -5.80 11.11
CA THR A 129 -8.03 -5.74 9.75
C THR A 129 -6.56 -5.31 9.74
N THR A 130 -5.98 -4.90 10.87
CA THR A 130 -4.69 -4.21 10.95
C THR A 130 -3.57 -5.04 10.32
N ARG A 131 -3.39 -6.28 10.80
CA ARG A 131 -2.38 -7.21 10.28
C ARG A 131 -2.54 -7.50 8.79
N TYR A 132 -3.78 -7.61 8.33
CA TYR A 132 -4.08 -7.93 6.92
C TYR A 132 -3.87 -6.73 6.00
N MET A 133 -4.18 -5.53 6.47
CA MET A 133 -3.87 -4.28 5.77
C MET A 133 -2.36 -4.08 5.67
N GLU A 134 -1.60 -4.33 6.75
CA GLU A 134 -0.14 -4.26 6.71
C GLU A 134 0.45 -5.27 5.72
N TRP A 135 -0.02 -6.51 5.75
CA TRP A 135 0.39 -7.53 4.79
C TRP A 135 0.08 -7.09 3.36
N TYR A 136 -1.12 -6.57 3.10
CA TYR A 136 -1.54 -6.10 1.79
C TYR A 136 -0.65 -4.98 1.26
N MET A 137 -0.38 -3.97 2.10
CA MET A 137 0.48 -2.85 1.73
C MET A 137 1.90 -3.31 1.40
N ARG A 138 2.46 -4.26 2.15
CA ARG A 138 3.79 -4.84 1.87
C ARG A 138 3.84 -5.71 0.62
N ASN A 139 2.72 -6.27 0.18
CA ASN A 139 2.65 -7.23 -0.93
C ASN A 139 2.00 -6.65 -2.19
N GLY A 140 2.10 -5.34 -2.43
CA GLY A 140 1.69 -4.70 -3.68
C GLY A 140 0.61 -3.63 -3.54
N GLY A 141 -0.01 -3.49 -2.35
CA GLY A 141 -0.88 -2.36 -2.05
C GLY A 141 -0.15 -1.01 -2.16
N ASP A 142 1.12 -0.96 -1.76
CA ASP A 142 1.98 0.23 -1.91
C ASP A 142 2.11 0.67 -3.38
N ASP A 143 2.38 -0.26 -4.30
CA ASP A 143 2.52 0.03 -5.73
C ASP A 143 1.26 0.66 -6.33
N ILE A 144 0.08 0.22 -5.86
CA ILE A 144 -1.21 0.76 -6.30
C ILE A 144 -1.39 2.20 -5.82
N VAL A 145 -1.02 2.49 -4.57
CA VAL A 145 -1.03 3.86 -4.03
C VAL A 145 -0.04 4.74 -4.78
N MET A 146 1.18 4.25 -5.03
CA MET A 146 2.22 4.97 -5.78
C MET A 146 1.79 5.27 -7.22
N ALA A 147 1.09 4.35 -7.89
CA ALA A 147 0.53 4.58 -9.22
C ALA A 147 -0.51 5.71 -9.22
N LYS A 148 -1.37 5.78 -8.19
CA LYS A 148 -2.32 6.89 -8.03
C LYS A 148 -1.62 8.22 -7.79
N LEU A 149 -0.61 8.24 -6.92
CA LEU A 149 0.17 9.44 -6.64
C LEU A 149 0.87 9.98 -7.89
N ARG A 150 1.54 9.12 -8.68
CA ARG A 150 2.14 9.52 -9.96
C ARG A 150 1.11 10.13 -10.92
N LYS A 151 -0.09 9.54 -10.98
CA LYS A 151 -1.19 10.08 -11.79
C LYS A 151 -1.62 11.46 -11.28
N TRP A 152 -1.79 11.62 -9.98
CA TRP A 152 -2.17 12.91 -9.39
C TRP A 152 -1.12 14.00 -9.61
N VAL A 153 0.17 13.65 -9.61
CA VAL A 153 1.25 14.59 -10.01
C VAL A 153 1.07 15.02 -11.47
N SER A 154 0.76 14.09 -12.38
CA SER A 154 0.52 14.44 -13.80
C SER A 154 -0.76 15.24 -14.04
N GLU A 155 -1.76 15.09 -13.17
CA GLU A 155 -3.02 15.82 -13.18
C GLU A 155 -2.93 17.17 -12.44
N ASP A 156 -1.74 17.52 -11.92
CA ASP A 156 -1.49 18.73 -11.11
C ASP A 156 -2.47 18.88 -9.94
N VAL A 157 -2.74 17.76 -9.24
CA VAL A 157 -3.67 17.77 -8.11
C VAL A 157 -3.09 18.64 -6.97
N PRO A 158 -3.87 19.61 -6.43
CA PRO A 158 -3.39 20.50 -5.37
C PRO A 158 -2.99 19.76 -4.10
N MET A 159 -1.93 20.24 -3.44
CA MET A 159 -1.31 19.60 -2.28
C MET A 159 -2.28 19.44 -1.11
N GLU A 160 -3.13 20.43 -0.87
CA GLU A 160 -4.16 20.45 0.17
C GLU A 160 -5.20 19.32 0.03
N ASN A 161 -5.35 18.75 -1.17
CA ASN A 161 -6.29 17.68 -1.44
C ASN A 161 -5.70 16.27 -1.29
N ILE A 162 -4.39 16.14 -1.11
CA ILE A 162 -3.68 14.85 -1.20
C ILE A 162 -3.98 13.95 -0.01
N VAL A 163 -4.01 14.49 1.21
CA VAL A 163 -4.36 13.72 2.42
C VAL A 163 -5.75 13.12 2.26
N THR A 164 -6.75 13.96 1.95
CA THR A 164 -8.14 13.52 1.73
C THR A 164 -8.26 12.48 0.61
N LYS A 165 -7.48 12.61 -0.47
CA LYS A 165 -7.48 11.63 -1.57
C LYS A 165 -6.84 10.30 -1.15
N LEU A 166 -5.77 10.32 -0.36
CA LEU A 166 -5.12 9.12 0.18
C LEU A 166 -6.04 8.38 1.16
N GLU A 167 -6.71 9.10 2.04
CA GLU A 167 -7.69 8.53 2.98
C GLU A 167 -8.87 7.88 2.24
N LYS A 168 -9.39 8.52 1.18
CA LYS A 168 -10.47 7.97 0.34
C LYS A 168 -10.10 6.65 -0.32
N ILE A 169 -8.83 6.46 -0.70
CA ILE A 169 -8.35 5.18 -1.23
C ILE A 169 -7.95 4.18 -0.14
N GLY A 170 -8.09 4.54 1.13
CA GLY A 170 -7.93 3.65 2.28
C GLY A 170 -6.51 3.56 2.86
N VAL A 171 -5.67 4.57 2.61
CA VAL A 171 -4.34 4.65 3.22
C VAL A 171 -4.48 5.16 4.66
N LEU A 172 -3.94 4.40 5.63
CA LEU A 172 -4.03 4.73 7.06
C LEU A 172 -2.93 5.71 7.49
N ASP A 173 -1.67 5.43 7.12
CA ASP A 173 -0.54 6.33 7.33
C ASP A 173 -0.19 7.01 6.01
N THR A 174 -0.50 8.31 5.94
CA THR A 174 -0.31 9.13 4.74
C THR A 174 1.06 9.80 4.69
N THR A 175 1.82 9.80 5.79
CA THR A 175 3.04 10.62 5.97
C THR A 175 4.03 10.45 4.83
N LYS A 176 4.48 9.20 4.60
CA LYS A 176 5.48 8.91 3.56
C LYS A 176 5.01 9.27 2.15
N TYR A 177 3.71 9.15 1.89
CA TYR A 177 3.12 9.41 0.58
C TYR A 177 2.96 10.91 0.32
N VAL A 178 2.58 11.65 1.35
CA VAL A 178 2.50 13.12 1.34
C VAL A 178 3.89 13.72 1.10
N ASP A 179 4.91 13.22 1.79
CA ASP A 179 6.29 13.65 1.60
C ASP A 179 6.80 13.35 0.19
N TRP A 180 6.57 12.12 -0.30
CA TRP A 180 6.90 11.74 -1.66
C TRP A 180 6.18 12.63 -2.70
N TYR A 181 4.90 12.92 -2.47
CA TYR A 181 4.11 13.74 -3.38
C TYR A 181 4.61 15.19 -3.42
N ARG A 182 4.87 15.78 -2.25
CA ARG A 182 5.44 17.13 -2.12
C ARG A 182 6.76 17.24 -2.88
N GLU A 183 7.65 16.27 -2.72
CA GLU A 183 8.91 16.27 -3.46
C GLU A 183 8.69 16.11 -4.98
N SER A 184 7.76 15.26 -5.38
CA SER A 184 7.45 15.00 -6.79
C SER A 184 6.89 16.21 -7.52
N ILE A 185 5.99 16.99 -6.89
CA ILE A 185 5.47 18.24 -7.49
C ILE A 185 6.58 19.30 -7.61
N ILE A 186 7.49 19.39 -6.64
CA ILE A 186 8.64 20.29 -6.72
C ILE A 186 9.54 19.88 -7.87
N MET A 187 9.85 18.59 -7.99
CA MET A 187 10.68 18.06 -9.09
C MET A 187 10.03 18.27 -10.46
N ALA A 188 8.71 18.15 -10.57
CA ALA A 188 7.99 18.47 -11.80
C ALA A 188 8.14 19.95 -12.18
N LYS A 189 8.01 20.86 -11.21
CA LYS A 189 8.23 22.30 -11.42
C LYS A 189 9.68 22.61 -11.80
N LEU A 190 10.66 22.00 -11.12
CA LEU A 190 12.08 22.17 -11.45
C LEU A 190 12.39 21.71 -12.88
N ARG A 191 11.86 20.57 -13.32
CA ARG A 191 12.02 20.11 -14.72
C ARG A 191 11.40 21.08 -15.71
N LYS A 192 10.23 21.64 -15.39
CA LYS A 192 9.57 22.65 -16.22
C LYS A 192 10.41 23.94 -16.30
N TRP A 193 10.85 24.48 -15.18
CA TRP A 193 11.71 25.67 -15.13
C TRP A 193 13.03 25.47 -15.86
N LEU A 194 13.59 24.26 -15.78
CA LEU A 194 14.77 23.88 -16.53
C LEU A 194 14.52 23.91 -18.04
N SER A 195 13.36 23.45 -18.50
CA SER A 195 12.96 23.55 -19.92
C SER A 195 12.62 24.97 -20.37
N GLU A 196 12.31 25.86 -19.43
CA GLU A 196 12.01 27.28 -19.66
C GLU A 196 13.25 28.18 -19.48
N ASP A 197 14.44 27.59 -19.30
CA ASP A 197 15.71 28.31 -19.08
C ASP A 197 15.67 29.31 -17.89
N VAL A 198 14.92 28.98 -16.84
CA VAL A 198 14.83 29.86 -15.65
C VAL A 198 16.20 29.97 -14.97
N PRO A 199 16.72 31.19 -14.74
CA PRO A 199 17.99 31.40 -14.05
C PRO A 199 17.99 30.83 -12.64
N VAL A 200 19.13 30.30 -12.17
CA VAL A 200 19.27 29.66 -10.86
C VAL A 200 18.88 30.63 -9.73
N GLU A 201 19.22 31.92 -9.87
CA GLU A 201 18.89 32.93 -8.86
C GLU A 201 17.36 33.10 -8.71
N ASN A 202 16.61 32.89 -9.80
CA ASN A 202 15.15 32.94 -9.81
C ASN A 202 14.50 31.64 -9.31
N VAL A 203 15.22 30.52 -9.27
CA VAL A 203 14.69 29.24 -8.78
C VAL A 203 14.48 29.28 -7.26
N ILE A 204 15.40 29.87 -6.50
CA ILE A 204 15.29 29.98 -5.04
C ILE A 204 14.00 30.73 -4.68
N SER A 205 13.80 31.93 -5.24
CA SER A 205 12.60 32.73 -4.98
C SER A 205 11.31 32.06 -5.46
N LYS A 206 11.35 31.29 -6.56
CA LYS A 206 10.19 30.49 -7.02
C LYS A 206 9.89 29.32 -6.09
N LEU A 207 10.91 28.68 -5.49
CA LEU A 207 10.74 27.60 -4.50
C LEU A 207 10.14 28.14 -3.19
N GLU A 208 10.64 29.26 -2.70
CA GLU A 208 10.12 29.93 -1.50
C GLU A 208 8.65 30.33 -1.67
N LYS A 209 8.27 30.86 -2.84
CA LYS A 209 6.88 31.22 -3.18
C LYS A 209 5.91 30.04 -3.15
N ILE A 210 6.39 28.81 -3.35
CA ILE A 210 5.58 27.60 -3.26
C ILE A 210 5.73 26.90 -1.90
N GLY A 211 6.30 27.58 -0.91
CA GLY A 211 6.39 27.13 0.48
C GLY A 211 7.56 26.17 0.77
N VAL A 212 8.57 26.10 -0.10
CA VAL A 212 9.78 25.28 0.16
C VAL A 212 10.75 26.08 1.01
N THR A 213 10.96 25.65 2.26
CA THR A 213 11.83 26.34 3.22
C THR A 213 13.30 25.95 3.08
N ASP A 214 13.60 24.64 2.95
CA ASP A 214 14.94 24.15 2.61
C ASP A 214 15.03 23.92 1.09
N THR A 215 15.68 24.85 0.41
CA THR A 215 15.86 24.82 -1.04
C THR A 215 17.15 24.09 -1.46
N THR A 216 18.03 23.74 -0.53
CA THR A 216 19.42 23.31 -0.80
C THR A 216 19.48 22.14 -1.78
N LYS A 217 18.79 21.03 -1.47
CA LYS A 217 18.79 19.82 -2.31
C LYS A 217 18.20 20.07 -3.71
N PHE A 218 17.19 20.92 -3.78
CA PHE A 218 16.47 21.23 -5.02
C PHE A 218 17.29 22.14 -5.93
N VAL A 219 17.93 23.15 -5.35
CA VAL A 219 18.84 24.07 -6.05
C VAL A 219 20.08 23.33 -6.51
N GLU A 220 20.65 22.45 -5.69
CA GLU A 220 21.75 21.58 -6.11
C GLU A 220 21.36 20.68 -7.29
N TRP A 221 20.21 20.02 -7.21
CA TRP A 221 19.69 19.23 -8.31
C TRP A 221 19.51 20.09 -9.57
N TYR A 222 18.91 21.27 -9.43
CA TYR A 222 18.68 22.18 -10.54
C TYR A 222 19.98 22.69 -11.16
N MET A 223 20.99 23.03 -10.35
CA MET A 223 22.31 23.42 -10.85
C MET A 223 23.02 22.27 -11.55
N ARG A 224 22.97 21.04 -11.01
CA ARG A 224 23.62 19.88 -11.65
C ARG A 224 22.99 19.56 -13.01
N ASN A 225 21.67 19.65 -13.11
CA ASN A 225 20.92 19.31 -14.33
C ASN A 225 20.76 20.52 -15.29
N GLY A 226 20.89 21.75 -14.79
CA GLY A 226 20.79 23.00 -15.53
C GLY A 226 22.12 23.69 -15.83
N ARG A 227 23.25 23.19 -15.32
CA ARG A 227 24.60 23.68 -15.66
C ARG A 227 24.94 23.59 -17.15
N ASP A 228 24.15 22.86 -17.94
CA ASP A 228 24.33 22.76 -19.39
C ASP A 228 23.42 23.73 -20.17
N ALA A 229 22.31 24.24 -19.60
CA ALA A 229 21.34 25.05 -20.35
C ALA A 229 21.84 26.47 -20.69
N PRO A 230 22.42 27.26 -19.76
CA PRO A 230 23.05 28.54 -20.10
C PRO A 230 24.25 28.38 -21.03
N VAL A 231 24.93 27.24 -20.96
CA VAL A 231 26.04 26.91 -21.86
C VAL A 231 25.50 26.60 -23.25
N ILE A 232 24.48 25.76 -23.39
CA ILE A 232 23.83 25.41 -24.66
C ILE A 232 23.24 26.63 -25.37
N VAL A 233 22.62 27.57 -24.66
CA VAL A 233 22.13 28.83 -25.25
C VAL A 233 23.30 29.68 -25.76
N LYS A 234 24.40 29.78 -25.01
CA LYS A 234 25.64 30.43 -25.47
C LYS A 234 26.23 29.70 -26.69
N LEU A 235 26.24 28.37 -26.68
CA LEU A 235 26.69 27.53 -27.80
C LEU A 235 25.86 27.83 -29.05
N GLN A 236 24.53 27.80 -28.96
CA GLN A 236 23.65 28.07 -30.09
C GLN A 236 23.84 29.49 -30.63
N LYS A 237 23.95 30.49 -29.75
CA LYS A 237 24.23 31.88 -30.14
C LYS A 237 25.55 31.99 -30.89
N TRP A 238 26.64 31.41 -30.37
CA TRP A 238 27.95 31.46 -31.00
C TRP A 238 28.02 30.67 -32.30
N VAL A 239 27.40 29.49 -32.33
CA VAL A 239 27.22 28.69 -33.55
C VAL A 239 26.48 29.51 -34.58
N ASN A 240 25.43 30.26 -34.24
CA ASN A 240 24.70 31.14 -35.15
C ASN A 240 25.50 32.41 -35.57
N GLN A 241 26.45 32.86 -34.75
CA GLN A 241 27.33 33.99 -35.05
C GLN A 241 28.50 33.64 -35.98
N GLY A 242 28.71 32.36 -36.30
CA GLY A 242 29.78 31.93 -37.22
C GLY A 242 30.98 31.32 -36.54
N LEU A 243 30.97 31.21 -35.21
CA LEU A 243 32.11 30.64 -34.50
C LEU A 243 32.21 29.15 -34.81
N TYR A 244 33.42 28.71 -35.14
CA TYR A 244 33.73 27.31 -35.38
C TYR A 244 34.17 26.61 -34.07
N PRO A 245 34.11 25.26 -33.99
CA PRO A 245 34.17 24.53 -32.72
C PRO A 245 35.35 24.89 -31.79
N PRO A 246 36.61 25.01 -32.26
CA PRO A 246 37.73 25.50 -31.45
C PRO A 246 37.52 26.89 -30.81
N GLN A 247 36.92 27.84 -31.53
CA GLN A 247 36.65 29.19 -30.99
C GLN A 247 35.59 29.16 -29.90
N ILE A 248 34.58 28.30 -30.07
CA ILE A 248 33.54 28.08 -29.08
C ILE A 248 34.15 27.49 -27.79
N VAL A 249 35.05 26.51 -27.92
CA VAL A 249 35.75 25.89 -26.79
C VAL A 249 36.63 26.90 -26.05
N ALA A 250 37.39 27.73 -26.77
CA ALA A 250 38.20 28.79 -26.17
C ALA A 250 37.34 29.81 -25.40
N LYS A 251 36.18 30.17 -25.94
CA LYS A 251 35.25 31.11 -25.29
C LYS A 251 34.61 30.52 -24.04
N LEU A 252 34.33 29.20 -24.04
CA LEU A 252 33.89 28.49 -22.83
C LEU A 252 34.98 28.50 -21.74
N GLN A 253 36.24 28.26 -22.11
CA GLN A 253 37.38 28.32 -21.18
C GLN A 253 37.51 29.71 -20.53
N GLN A 254 37.42 30.77 -21.33
CA GLN A 254 37.50 32.16 -20.85
C GLN A 254 36.36 32.53 -19.89
N THR A 255 35.18 31.92 -20.04
CA THR A 255 34.03 32.14 -19.15
C THR A 255 34.07 31.30 -17.86
N GLY A 256 35.16 30.57 -17.60
CA GLY A 256 35.27 29.71 -16.42
C GLY A 256 34.41 28.44 -16.50
N THR A 257 33.97 28.03 -17.70
CA THR A 257 33.16 26.81 -17.86
C THR A 257 34.04 25.57 -17.63
N THR A 258 33.74 24.80 -16.59
CA THR A 258 34.44 23.55 -16.26
C THR A 258 33.79 22.33 -16.94
N GLY A 259 34.56 21.25 -17.12
CA GLY A 259 34.04 19.99 -17.69
C GLY A 259 33.78 20.03 -19.20
N LEU A 260 34.62 20.74 -19.97
CA LEU A 260 34.42 21.05 -21.40
C LEU A 260 34.19 19.84 -22.31
N GLN A 261 34.77 18.69 -21.96
CA GLN A 261 34.68 17.45 -22.74
C GLN A 261 33.23 17.04 -23.03
N ARG A 262 32.30 17.32 -22.10
CA ARG A 262 30.87 16.97 -22.26
C ARG A 262 30.15 17.76 -23.36
N TYR A 263 30.70 18.90 -23.78
CA TYR A 263 30.10 19.76 -24.80
C TYR A 263 30.63 19.50 -26.21
N PHE A 264 31.73 18.77 -26.39
CA PHE A 264 32.33 18.57 -27.71
C PHE A 264 31.38 17.92 -28.72
N LYS A 265 30.62 16.91 -28.28
CA LYS A 265 29.59 16.25 -29.10
C LYS A 265 28.45 17.20 -29.46
N VAL A 266 28.04 18.06 -28.52
CA VAL A 266 26.95 19.03 -28.72
C VAL A 266 27.38 20.12 -29.72
N ILE A 267 28.58 20.67 -29.56
CA ILE A 267 29.16 21.68 -30.46
C ILE A 267 29.30 21.12 -31.89
N GLY A 268 29.82 19.90 -32.02
CA GLY A 268 29.97 19.22 -33.32
C GLY A 268 28.63 19.05 -34.04
N ASN A 269 27.60 18.59 -33.32
CA ASN A 269 26.27 18.40 -33.87
C ASN A 269 25.61 19.73 -34.31
N MET A 270 25.70 20.79 -33.49
CA MET A 270 25.12 22.10 -33.82
C MET A 270 25.83 22.73 -35.03
N TYR A 271 27.15 22.67 -35.06
CA TYR A 271 27.94 23.21 -36.17
C TYR A 271 27.67 22.44 -37.46
N GLY A 272 27.65 21.10 -37.41
CA GLY A 272 27.34 20.25 -38.56
C GLY A 272 25.95 20.53 -39.14
N LYS A 273 24.93 20.68 -38.28
CA LYS A 273 23.58 21.09 -38.70
C LYS A 273 23.58 22.45 -39.41
N ARG A 274 24.31 23.43 -38.87
CA ARG A 274 24.41 24.76 -39.48
C ARG A 274 25.12 24.72 -40.84
N GLN A 275 26.20 23.96 -41.00
CA GLN A 275 26.89 23.82 -42.27
C GLN A 275 26.00 23.16 -43.33
N ALA A 276 25.24 22.14 -42.94
CA ALA A 276 24.26 21.52 -43.83
C ALA A 276 23.17 22.51 -44.27
N GLU A 277 22.68 23.35 -43.36
CA GLU A 277 21.69 24.38 -43.67
C GLU A 277 22.25 25.47 -44.60
N LEU A 278 23.46 25.96 -44.33
CA LEU A 278 24.15 26.92 -45.20
C LEU A 278 24.43 26.36 -46.59
N SER A 279 24.78 25.07 -46.70
CA SER A 279 25.02 24.40 -47.97
C SER A 279 23.72 24.28 -48.79
N ARG A 280 22.60 23.96 -48.15
CA ARG A 280 21.28 23.95 -48.83
C ARG A 280 20.86 25.32 -49.32
N ARG A 281 21.15 26.38 -48.56
CA ARG A 281 20.83 27.76 -48.95
C ARG A 281 21.72 28.33 -50.06
N ARG A 282 22.87 27.70 -50.34
CA ARG A 282 23.77 28.07 -51.45
C ARG A 282 23.56 27.25 -52.72
N GLY A 283 22.80 26.14 -52.62
CA GLY A 283 22.47 25.25 -53.74
C GLY A 283 21.09 25.51 -54.37
N ASN A 284 20.36 26.51 -53.87
CA ASN A 284 19.17 27.11 -54.47
C ASN A 284 19.51 28.55 -54.89
#